data_AF-W2TIH9-F1
#
_entry.id   AF-W2TIH9-F1
#
_cell.length_a   1.000
_cell.length_b   1.000
_cell.length_c   1.000
_cell.angle_alpha   90.00
_cell.angle_beta   90.00
_cell.angle_gamma   90.00
#
_symmetry.space_group_name_H-M   'P 1'
#
loop_
_entity.id
_entity.type
_entity.pdbx_description
1 polymer ?
#
loop_
_entity_poly.entity_id
_entity_poly.type
_entity_poly.pdbx_seq_one_letter_code
_entity_poly.pdbx_strand_id
1 'polypeptide(L)'
;MFRNLNKEKLERMFRKEDKCPIEAAHEIHYCAAQGVDHTQCCAKNGVGETTAGNKCLALCDQRPNRITALNVSYLPCYDIFENMKRCFFVSIRTKAEGKFGSWRKAPESEALNLSKEF
;
A
#
# COMPACT_ATOMS: atom_id res chain seq x y z
N MET A 1 0.01 8.35 -6.34
CA MET A 1 -1.23 7.57 -6.57
C MET A 1 -1.73 6.93 -5.27
N PHE A 2 -1.06 5.92 -4.70
CA PHE A 2 -1.51 5.24 -3.46
C PHE A 2 -1.56 6.11 -2.20
N ARG A 3 -0.62 7.07 -2.02
CA ARG A 3 -0.63 7.97 -0.85
C ARG A 3 -1.93 8.77 -0.68
N ASN A 4 -2.57 9.11 -1.80
CA ASN A 4 -3.79 9.92 -1.84
C ASN A 4 -5.06 9.06 -1.88
N LEU A 5 -4.92 7.74 -1.86
CA LEU A 5 -6.05 6.83 -1.68
C LEU A 5 -6.35 6.76 -0.17
N ASN A 6 -7.59 7.08 0.17
CA ASN A 6 -8.12 7.07 1.52
C ASN A 6 -9.61 6.66 1.46
N LYS A 7 -10.25 6.52 2.62
CA LYS A 7 -11.67 6.15 2.73
C LYS A 7 -12.57 7.03 1.86
N GLU A 8 -12.48 8.34 1.99
CA GLU A 8 -13.33 9.30 1.25
C GLU A 8 -13.18 9.13 -0.27
N LYS A 9 -11.95 8.96 -0.75
CA LYS A 9 -11.70 8.74 -2.17
C LYS A 9 -12.28 7.42 -2.65
N LEU A 10 -12.13 6.35 -1.87
CA LEU A 10 -12.70 5.03 -2.19
C LEU A 10 -14.23 5.05 -2.20
N GLU A 11 -14.85 5.76 -1.26
CA GLU A 11 -16.30 5.97 -1.23
C GLU A 11 -16.80 6.74 -2.45
N ARG A 12 -16.08 7.78 -2.87
CA ARG A 12 -16.39 8.52 -4.10
C ARG A 12 -16.24 7.64 -5.35
N MET A 13 -15.20 6.81 -5.42
CA MET A 13 -15.05 5.82 -6.50
C MET A 13 -16.24 4.84 -6.51
N PHE A 14 -16.66 4.37 -5.34
CA PHE A 14 -17.81 3.47 -5.18
C PHE A 14 -19.13 4.09 -5.65
N ARG A 15 -19.38 5.37 -5.30
CA ARG A 15 -20.55 6.14 -5.72
C ARG A 15 -20.46 6.67 -7.16
N LYS A 16 -19.38 6.37 -7.89
CA LYS A 16 -19.10 6.90 -9.24
C LYS A 16 -18.99 8.43 -9.29
N GLU A 17 -18.58 9.03 -8.18
CA GLU A 17 -18.31 10.48 -8.00
C GLU A 17 -16.81 10.83 -8.15
N ASP A 18 -15.95 9.82 -8.31
CA ASP A 18 -14.55 9.98 -8.71
C ASP A 18 -14.39 9.59 -10.20
N LYS A 19 -13.41 10.18 -10.87
CA LYS A 19 -13.08 9.84 -12.27
C LYS A 19 -12.51 8.43 -12.38
N CYS A 20 -11.97 7.88 -11.29
CA CYS A 20 -11.46 6.52 -11.23
C CYS A 20 -12.60 5.55 -10.87
N PRO A 21 -12.82 4.48 -11.65
CA PRO A 21 -13.77 3.44 -11.28
C PRO A 21 -13.27 2.65 -10.06
N ILE A 22 -14.16 2.00 -9.31
CA ILE A 22 -13.79 1.28 -8.07
C ILE A 22 -12.78 0.15 -8.33
N GLU A 23 -12.82 -0.45 -9.52
CA GLU A 23 -11.91 -1.48 -9.99
C GLU A 23 -10.45 -1.00 -10.03
N ALA A 24 -10.22 0.29 -10.28
CA ALA A 24 -8.88 0.87 -10.25
C ALA A 24 -8.25 0.83 -8.84
N ALA A 25 -9.06 0.74 -7.77
CA ALA A 25 -8.52 0.58 -6.42
C ALA A 25 -7.71 -0.71 -6.27
N HIS A 26 -8.13 -1.80 -6.95
CA HIS A 26 -7.39 -3.06 -6.94
C HIS A 26 -5.99 -2.90 -7.54
N GLU A 27 -5.87 -2.27 -8.70
CA GLU A 27 -4.57 -2.03 -9.35
C GLU A 27 -3.68 -1.10 -8.51
N ILE A 28 -4.26 -0.05 -7.91
CA ILE A 28 -3.54 0.86 -7.02
C ILE A 28 -3.00 0.12 -5.79
N HIS A 29 -3.79 -0.78 -5.18
CA HIS A 29 -3.36 -1.61 -4.05
C HIS A 29 -2.27 -2.60 -4.45
N TYR A 30 -2.46 -3.30 -5.57
CA TYR A 30 -1.49 -4.25 -6.10
C TYR A 30 -0.11 -3.61 -6.30
N CYS A 31 -0.09 -2.44 -6.96
CA CYS A 31 1.14 -1.67 -7.17
C CYS A 31 1.79 -1.25 -5.84
N ALA A 32 1.00 -0.83 -4.86
CA ALA A 32 1.53 -0.42 -3.55
C ALA A 32 2.10 -1.58 -2.73
N ALA A 33 1.44 -2.75 -2.78
CA ALA A 33 1.87 -3.95 -2.09
C ALA A 33 3.04 -4.67 -2.78
N GLN A 34 3.39 -4.25 -4.00
CA GLN A 34 4.45 -4.80 -4.85
C GLN A 34 4.25 -6.28 -5.21
N GLY A 35 3.01 -6.75 -5.33
CA GLY A 35 2.74 -8.14 -5.67
C GLY A 35 3.05 -9.15 -4.55
N VAL A 36 3.13 -8.71 -3.29
CA VAL A 36 3.54 -9.53 -2.13
C VAL A 36 2.36 -9.77 -1.18
N ASP A 37 2.43 -10.85 -0.42
CA ASP A 37 1.50 -11.17 0.67
C ASP A 37 1.89 -10.44 1.97
N HIS A 38 0.99 -9.59 2.48
CA HIS A 38 1.14 -8.84 3.74
C HIS A 38 0.19 -9.31 4.83
N THR A 39 -0.51 -10.45 4.63
CA THR A 39 -1.57 -10.94 5.53
C THR A 39 -1.11 -11.03 6.98
N GLN A 40 0.13 -11.50 7.22
CA GLN A 40 0.68 -11.61 8.57
C GLN A 40 0.85 -10.23 9.25
N CYS A 41 1.32 -9.22 8.51
CA CYS A 41 1.43 -7.86 9.03
C CYS A 41 0.04 -7.29 9.31
N CYS A 42 -0.89 -7.44 8.37
CA CYS A 42 -2.25 -6.92 8.50
C CYS A 42 -3.01 -7.53 9.68
N ALA A 43 -2.91 -8.84 9.89
CA ALA A 43 -3.52 -9.52 11.04
C ALA A 43 -2.99 -8.96 12.36
N LYS A 44 -1.67 -8.75 12.49
CA LYS A 44 -1.06 -8.16 13.68
C LYS A 44 -1.43 -6.69 13.93
N ASN A 45 -1.90 -5.98 12.89
CA ASN A 45 -2.28 -4.57 12.97
C ASN A 45 -3.81 -4.38 12.94
N GLY A 46 -4.58 -5.42 13.32
CA GLY A 46 -6.02 -5.31 13.52
C GLY A 46 -6.86 -5.21 12.24
N VAL A 47 -6.29 -5.46 11.06
CA VAL A 47 -7.04 -5.36 9.79
C VAL A 47 -8.20 -6.37 9.73
N GLY A 48 -8.04 -7.54 10.35
CA GLY A 48 -9.08 -8.57 10.42
C GLY A 48 -10.14 -8.33 11.51
N GLU A 49 -10.01 -7.28 12.33
CA GLU A 49 -10.89 -7.03 13.48
C GLU A 49 -12.07 -6.10 13.15
N THR A 50 -12.21 -5.69 11.89
CA THR A 50 -13.36 -4.89 11.43
C THR A 50 -14.64 -5.72 11.44
N THR A 51 -15.79 -5.06 11.22
CA THR A 51 -17.08 -5.75 11.03
C THR A 51 -17.13 -6.63 9.78
N ALA A 52 -16.24 -6.42 8.80
CA ALA A 52 -16.07 -7.32 7.65
C ALA A 52 -15.11 -8.49 7.92
N GLY A 53 -14.46 -8.49 9.09
CA GLY A 53 -13.62 -9.57 9.59
C GLY A 53 -12.47 -9.92 8.65
N ASN A 54 -12.24 -11.23 8.48
CA ASN A 54 -11.18 -11.77 7.63
C ASN A 54 -11.30 -11.39 6.15
N LYS A 55 -12.43 -10.85 5.67
CA LYS A 55 -12.52 -10.31 4.31
C LYS A 55 -11.47 -9.22 4.07
N CYS A 56 -11.18 -8.41 5.08
CA CYS A 56 -10.19 -7.34 4.95
C CYS A 56 -8.76 -7.86 4.78
N LEU A 57 -8.47 -9.07 5.27
CA LEU A 57 -7.17 -9.72 5.06
C LEU A 57 -6.96 -10.12 3.59
N ALA A 58 -8.02 -10.36 2.83
CA ALA A 58 -7.91 -10.63 1.39
C ALA A 58 -7.33 -9.43 0.61
N LEU A 59 -7.48 -8.20 1.12
CA LEU A 59 -6.89 -7.00 0.55
C LEU A 59 -5.39 -6.86 0.86
N CYS A 60 -4.85 -7.71 1.74
CA CYS A 60 -3.43 -7.71 2.12
C CYS A 60 -2.62 -8.76 1.34
N ASP A 61 -3.26 -9.79 0.81
CA ASP A 61 -2.63 -10.71 -0.14
C ASP A 61 -2.77 -10.12 -1.55
N GLN A 62 -1.69 -9.53 -2.05
CA GLN A 62 -1.66 -8.91 -3.37
C GLN A 62 -0.79 -9.68 -4.35
N ARG A 63 -0.58 -10.99 -4.11
CA ARG A 63 0.14 -11.84 -5.07
C ARG A 63 -0.59 -11.91 -6.41
N PRO A 64 0.13 -12.12 -7.53
CA PRO A 64 -0.49 -12.38 -8.82
C PRO A 64 -1.56 -13.48 -8.73
N ASN A 65 -2.64 -13.34 -9.50
CA ASN A 65 -3.78 -14.26 -9.54
C ASN A 65 -4.64 -14.32 -8.25
N ARG A 66 -4.46 -13.38 -7.31
CA ARG A 66 -5.38 -13.17 -6.17
C ARG A 66 -6.25 -11.94 -6.42
N ILE A 67 -7.23 -12.08 -7.30
CA ILE A 67 -8.16 -10.98 -7.61
C ILE A 67 -9.29 -10.98 -6.58
N THR A 68 -9.39 -9.89 -5.81
CA THR A 68 -10.52 -9.66 -4.91
C THR A 68 -11.54 -8.77 -5.59
N ALA A 69 -12.74 -9.29 -5.84
CA ALA A 69 -13.84 -8.50 -6.39
C ALA A 69 -14.36 -7.52 -5.30
N LEU A 70 -14.00 -6.25 -5.43
CA LEU A 70 -14.40 -5.21 -4.49
C LEU A 70 -15.90 -4.91 -4.64
N ASN A 71 -16.66 -5.15 -3.58
CA ASN A 71 -18.08 -4.81 -3.47
C ASN A 71 -18.36 -4.10 -2.14
N VAL A 72 -19.62 -3.72 -1.90
CA VAL A 72 -20.04 -3.01 -0.67
C VAL A 72 -19.60 -3.69 0.63
N SER A 73 -19.45 -5.02 0.63
CA SER A 73 -19.08 -5.76 1.85
C SER A 73 -17.63 -5.54 2.29
N TYR A 74 -16.82 -4.87 1.46
CA TYR A 74 -15.44 -4.46 1.78
C TYR A 74 -15.35 -3.01 2.28
N LEU A 75 -16.44 -2.23 2.25
CA LEU A 75 -16.42 -0.85 2.74
C LEU A 75 -15.89 -0.73 4.18
N PRO A 76 -16.26 -1.63 5.14
CA PRO A 76 -15.69 -1.56 6.49
C PRO A 76 -14.18 -1.76 6.56
N CYS A 77 -13.57 -2.41 5.56
CA CYS A 77 -12.13 -2.58 5.51
C CYS A 77 -11.40 -1.25 5.26
N TYR A 78 -12.09 -0.26 4.70
CA TYR A 78 -11.50 1.03 4.43
C TYR A 78 -11.44 1.96 5.64
N ASP A 79 -12.17 1.65 6.72
CA ASP A 79 -12.04 2.33 8.00
C ASP A 79 -10.65 2.08 8.63
N ILE A 80 -10.07 0.91 8.38
CA ILE A 80 -8.75 0.51 8.88
C ILE A 80 -7.66 0.59 7.80
N PHE A 81 -7.94 1.27 6.69
CA PHE A 81 -7.10 1.30 5.51
C PHE A 81 -5.66 1.77 5.80
N GLU A 82 -5.50 2.77 6.68
CA GLU A 82 -4.18 3.27 7.06
C GLU A 82 -3.29 2.18 7.67
N ASN A 83 -3.85 1.24 8.44
CA ASN A 83 -3.10 0.13 9.00
C ASN A 83 -2.62 -0.83 7.89
N MET A 84 -3.45 -1.06 6.86
CA MET A 84 -3.03 -1.81 5.67
C MET A 84 -1.89 -1.09 4.94
N LYS A 85 -2.03 0.22 4.69
CA LYS A 85 -1.00 1.03 4.00
C LYS A 85 0.35 0.96 4.72
N ARG A 86 0.34 0.99 6.06
CA ARG A 86 1.56 0.87 6.86
C ARG A 86 2.32 -0.42 6.58
N CYS A 87 1.62 -1.55 6.46
CA CYS A 87 2.24 -2.83 6.13
C CYS A 87 2.94 -2.80 4.77
N PHE A 88 2.29 -2.23 3.75
CA PHE A 88 2.89 -2.12 2.42
C PHE A 88 4.13 -1.22 2.42
N PHE A 89 4.05 -0.09 3.13
CA PHE A 89 5.17 0.86 3.24
C PHE A 89 6.40 0.26 3.96
N VAL A 90 6.18 -0.49 5.04
CA VAL A 90 7.28 -1.14 5.79
C VAL A 90 8.08 -2.08 4.88
N SER A 91 7.39 -2.91 4.07
CA SER A 91 8.06 -3.79 3.11
C SER A 91 8.92 -3.03 2.10
N ILE A 92 8.40 -1.93 1.55
CA ILE A 92 9.16 -1.08 0.60
C ILE A 92 10.40 -0.52 1.29
N ARG A 93 10.25 0.03 2.50
CA ARG A 93 11.35 0.61 3.26
C ARG A 93 12.43 -0.44 3.55
N THR A 94 12.06 -1.61 4.06
CA THR A 94 13.01 -2.68 4.38
C THR A 94 13.76 -3.16 3.14
N LYS A 95 13.08 -3.29 1.99
CA LYS A 95 13.75 -3.62 0.71
C LYS A 95 14.71 -2.51 0.26
N ALA A 96 14.32 -1.25 0.42
CA ALA A 96 15.18 -0.11 0.08
C ALA A 96 16.40 -0.03 0.99
N GLU A 97 16.24 -0.25 2.30
CA GLU A 97 17.34 -0.33 3.26
C GLU A 97 18.29 -1.50 2.94
N GLY A 98 17.75 -2.67 2.57
CA GLY A 98 18.57 -3.81 2.17
C GLY A 98 19.37 -3.56 0.88
N LYS A 99 18.82 -2.82 -0.09
CA LYS A 99 19.47 -2.55 -1.39
C LYS A 99 20.40 -1.33 -1.38
N PHE A 100 20.01 -0.27 -0.68
CA PHE A 100 20.65 1.04 -0.72
C PHE A 100 21.23 1.48 0.63
N GLY A 101 21.02 0.72 1.70
CA GLY A 101 21.55 1.03 3.03
C GLY A 101 23.08 1.00 3.11
N SER A 102 23.77 0.31 2.20
CA SER A 102 25.24 0.37 2.11
C SER A 102 25.76 1.62 1.42
N TRP A 103 24.97 2.24 0.52
CA TRP A 103 25.35 3.44 -0.26
C TRP A 103 25.38 4.73 0.58
N ARG A 104 24.68 4.76 1.73
CA ARG A 104 24.73 5.88 2.68
C ARG A 104 25.99 5.92 3.55
N LYS A 105 26.97 5.03 3.31
CA LYS A 105 28.30 5.06 3.97
C LYS A 105 29.40 5.64 3.09
N ALA A 106 29.08 6.43 2.06
CA ALA A 106 30.09 7.27 1.42
C ALA A 106 30.38 8.48 2.33
N PRO A 107 31.64 8.79 2.67
CA PRO A 107 31.97 9.93 3.52
C PRO A 107 31.54 11.25 2.86
N GLU A 108 31.06 12.17 3.69
CA GLU A 108 30.46 13.48 3.37
C GLU A 108 31.35 14.40 2.51
N SER A 109 32.63 14.05 2.31
CA SER A 109 33.60 14.85 1.55
C SER A 109 33.50 14.75 0.02
N GLU A 110 32.80 13.76 -0.56
CA GLU A 110 32.73 13.58 -2.02
C GLU A 110 31.44 14.14 -2.67
N ALA A 111 30.41 14.46 -1.89
CA ALA A 111 29.14 14.95 -2.43
C ALA A 111 29.19 16.42 -2.91
N LEU A 112 30.22 17.19 -2.53
CA LEU A 112 30.31 18.62 -2.84
C LEU A 112 30.96 18.94 -4.20
N ASN A 113 31.51 17.94 -4.89
CA ASN A 113 32.18 18.13 -6.19
C ASN A 113 31.33 17.72 -7.40
N LEU A 114 30.20 17.04 -7.20
CA LEU A 114 29.28 16.65 -8.30
C LEU A 114 28.20 17.69 -8.62
N SER A 115 28.07 18.76 -7.83
CA SER A 115 27.14 19.87 -8.08
C SER A 115 27.78 21.05 -8.82
N LYS A 116 28.96 20.85 -9.44
CA LYS A 116 29.68 21.89 -10.20
C LYS A 116 29.79 21.60 -11.69
N GLU A 117 29.17 20.52 -12.19
CA GLU A 117 29.17 20.19 -13.63
C GLU A 117 27.76 19.99 -14.23
N PHE A 118 26.70 20.49 -13.56
CA PHE A 118 25.38 20.72 -14.17
C PHE A 118 24.74 21.98 -13.59
#